data_AF-A0A520D1K9-F1
#
_entry.id   AF-A0A520D1K9-F1
#
_cell.length_a   1.000
_cell.length_b   1.000
_cell.length_c   1.000
_cell.angle_alpha   90.00
_cell.angle_beta   90.00
_cell.angle_gamma   90.00
#
_symmetry.space_group_name_H-M   'P 1'
#
loop_
_entity.id
_entity.type
_entity.pdbx_description
1 polymer ?
#
loop_
_entity_poly.entity_id
_entity_poly.type
_entity_poly.pdbx_seq_one_letter_code
_entity_poly.pdbx_strand_id
1 'polypeptide(L)'
;MKYLAGNLKIGICFLLVTWLFTGIKCDDEFYEHSMFLKYRPTFQYYFKSPLGMQDMPASYPADLVIKEAIYDEFINEKLWSDNDFLEASICGVLLMGTLYFLISGLIKQFRHDK
;
A
#
# COMPACT_ATOMS: atom_id res chain seq x y z
N MET A 1 0.75 -31.46 13.62
CA MET A 1 0.37 -30.09 13.19
C MET A 1 1.33 -29.13 13.91
N LYS A 2 2.37 -28.63 13.23
CA LYS A 2 3.41 -27.78 13.84
C LYS A 2 2.77 -26.48 14.35
N TYR A 3 3.00 -26.13 15.61
CA TYR A 3 2.54 -24.88 16.19
C TYR A 3 3.14 -23.69 15.42
N LEU A 4 2.31 -22.91 14.73
CA LEU A 4 2.76 -21.66 14.13
C LEU A 4 3.12 -20.70 15.26
N ALA A 5 4.40 -20.27 15.33
CA ALA A 5 4.86 -19.33 16.36
C ALA A 5 3.96 -18.08 16.36
N GLY A 6 3.52 -17.60 17.54
CA GLY A 6 2.61 -16.46 17.65
C GLY A 6 3.08 -15.22 16.87
N ASN A 7 4.40 -14.97 16.86
CA ASN A 7 5.02 -13.90 16.08
C ASN A 7 4.79 -14.03 14.57
N LEU A 8 4.76 -15.25 14.02
CA LEU A 8 4.52 -15.45 12.59
C LEU A 8 3.08 -15.14 12.21
N LYS A 9 2.10 -15.51 13.06
CA LYS A 9 0.68 -15.13 12.85
C LYS A 9 0.53 -13.61 12.82
N ILE A 10 1.16 -12.93 13.79
CA ILE A 10 1.18 -11.46 13.84
C ILE A 10 1.83 -10.88 12.59
N GLY A 11 2.96 -11.44 12.14
CA GLY A 11 3.63 -11.01 10.92
C GLY A 11 2.77 -11.16 9.67
N ILE A 12 2.00 -12.23 9.55
CA ILE A 12 1.05 -12.42 8.44
C ILE A 12 -0.08 -11.38 8.50
N CYS A 13 -0.63 -11.10 9.69
CA CYS A 13 -1.64 -10.05 9.85
C CYS A 13 -1.07 -8.67 9.46
N PHE A 14 0.14 -8.35 9.92
CA PHE A 14 0.84 -7.12 9.54
C PHE A 14 1.07 -7.05 8.04
N LEU A 15 1.51 -8.14 7.40
CA LEU A 15 1.69 -8.20 5.95
C LEU A 15 0.39 -7.88 5.20
N LEU A 16 -0.74 -8.46 5.62
CA LEU A 16 -2.05 -8.20 5.01
C LEU A 16 -2.47 -6.74 5.20
N VAL A 17 -2.31 -6.18 6.40
CA VAL A 17 -2.64 -4.78 6.68
C VAL A 17 -1.76 -3.85 5.85
N THR A 18 -0.44 -4.06 5.83
CA THR A 18 0.48 -3.28 5.01
C THR A 18 0.08 -3.36 3.54
N TRP A 19 -0.16 -4.55 2.99
CA TRP A 19 -0.54 -4.68 1.57
C TRP A 19 -1.86 -3.99 1.23
N LEU A 20 -2.88 -4.15 2.08
CA LEU A 20 -4.22 -3.61 1.83
C LEU A 20 -4.29 -2.09 2.03
N PHE A 21 -3.52 -1.54 2.96
CA PHE A 21 -3.60 -0.13 3.35
C PHE A 21 -2.44 0.73 2.85
N THR A 22 -1.33 0.18 2.36
CA THR A 22 -0.31 0.98 1.66
C THR A 22 -0.41 0.80 0.16
N GLY A 23 0.08 1.78 -0.58
CA GLY A 23 0.20 1.74 -2.02
C GLY A 23 1.39 2.56 -2.52
N ILE A 24 1.70 2.41 -3.80
CA ILE A 24 2.68 3.22 -4.52
C ILE A 24 1.90 4.07 -5.52
N LYS A 25 2.09 5.38 -5.44
CA LYS A 25 1.61 6.32 -6.46
C LYS A 25 2.76 6.74 -7.36
N CYS A 26 2.46 6.93 -8.63
CA CYS A 26 3.36 7.52 -9.62
C CYS A 26 2.88 8.95 -9.90
N ASP A 27 3.79 9.91 -9.80
CA ASP A 27 3.60 11.25 -10.32
C ASP A 27 3.89 11.24 -11.82
N ASP A 28 2.97 11.75 -12.64
CA ASP A 28 3.12 11.77 -14.09
C ASP A 28 3.99 12.94 -14.60
N GLU A 29 4.21 13.98 -13.80
CA GLU A 29 5.03 15.14 -14.16
C GLU A 29 6.53 14.83 -13.98
N PHE A 30 6.89 14.06 -12.94
CA PHE A 30 8.29 13.77 -12.59
C PHE A 30 8.67 12.28 -12.64
N TYR A 31 7.73 11.38 -12.98
CA TYR A 31 7.91 9.91 -12.89
C TYR A 31 8.38 9.45 -11.50
N GLU A 32 8.05 10.21 -10.45
CA GLU A 32 8.46 9.90 -9.09
C GLU A 32 7.48 8.91 -8.45
N HIS A 33 8.05 7.87 -7.82
CA HIS A 33 7.28 6.89 -7.06
C HIS A 33 7.33 7.25 -5.58
N SER A 34 6.16 7.45 -4.99
CA SER A 34 6.02 7.66 -3.56
C SER A 34 5.07 6.64 -2.95
N MET A 35 5.40 6.19 -1.73
CA MET A 35 4.50 5.36 -0.96
C MET A 35 3.47 6.25 -0.29
N PHE A 36 2.23 5.78 -0.26
CA PHE A 36 1.10 6.48 0.32
C PHE A 36 0.24 5.49 1.13
N LEU A 37 -0.54 6.00 2.07
CA LEU A 37 -1.50 5.23 2.84
C LEU A 37 -2.89 5.42 2.22
N LYS A 38 -3.54 4.30 1.94
CA LYS A 38 -4.92 4.25 1.46
C LYS A 38 -5.86 4.48 2.65
N TYR A 39 -6.88 5.29 2.42
CA TYR A 39 -7.93 5.52 3.42
C TYR A 39 -8.83 4.28 3.66
N ARG A 40 -8.90 3.36 2.68
CA ARG A 40 -9.65 2.10 2.76
C ARG A 40 -8.84 0.93 2.18
N PRO A 41 -9.08 -0.32 2.62
CA PRO A 41 -8.33 -1.47 2.13
C PRO A 41 -8.67 -1.81 0.68
N THR A 42 -7.66 -1.99 -0.16
CA THR A 42 -7.81 -2.47 -1.55
C THR A 42 -6.66 -3.39 -1.97
N PHE A 43 -6.94 -4.29 -2.91
CA PHE A 43 -5.93 -5.16 -3.51
C PHE A 43 -5.04 -4.44 -4.54
N GLN A 44 -5.50 -3.31 -5.09
CA GLN A 44 -4.69 -2.50 -5.99
C GLN A 44 -3.54 -1.88 -5.20
N TYR A 45 -2.31 -2.14 -5.59
CA TYR A 45 -1.12 -1.62 -4.90
C TYR A 45 -0.46 -0.47 -5.65
N TYR A 46 -0.60 -0.42 -6.97
CA TYR A 46 0.00 0.61 -7.82
C TYR A 46 -1.07 1.54 -8.38
N PHE A 47 -0.84 2.85 -8.26
CA PHE A 47 -1.73 3.92 -8.67
C PHE A 47 -0.98 4.85 -9.61
N LYS A 48 -1.49 5.00 -10.82
CA LYS A 48 -0.96 5.91 -11.83
C LYS A 48 -2.14 6.52 -12.58
N SER A 49 -2.13 7.84 -12.76
CA SER A 49 -3.17 8.50 -13.55
C SER A 49 -2.97 8.14 -15.03
N PRO A 50 -4.01 7.66 -15.73
CA PRO A 50 -3.93 7.46 -17.17
C PRO A 50 -3.98 8.77 -17.96
N LEU A 51 -4.45 9.88 -17.39
CA LEU A 51 -4.47 11.21 -18.02
C LEU A 51 -3.25 12.07 -17.68
N GLY A 52 -2.59 11.83 -16.56
CA GLY A 52 -1.57 12.72 -16.02
C GLY A 52 -2.15 14.11 -15.75
N MET A 53 -1.53 15.15 -16.30
CA MET A 53 -1.99 16.54 -16.14
C MET A 53 -2.94 17.03 -17.24
N GLN A 54 -3.53 16.12 -18.03
CA GLN A 54 -4.40 16.48 -19.15
C GLN A 54 -5.89 16.42 -18.76
N ASP A 55 -6.68 17.34 -19.28
CA ASP A 55 -8.14 17.28 -19.15
C ASP A 55 -8.71 16.04 -19.86
N MET A 56 -9.74 15.44 -19.26
CA MET A 56 -10.41 14.28 -19.84
C MET A 56 -11.14 14.63 -21.14
N PRO A 57 -10.82 14.02 -22.30
CA PRO A 57 -11.50 14.30 -23.55
C PRO A 57 -12.90 13.66 -23.59
N ALA A 58 -13.80 14.24 -24.38
CA ALA A 58 -15.20 13.75 -24.48
C ALA A 58 -15.33 12.29 -24.96
N SER A 59 -14.35 11.79 -25.71
CA SER A 59 -14.30 10.41 -26.21
C SER A 59 -13.32 9.52 -25.44
N TYR A 60 -13.09 9.80 -24.14
CA TYR A 60 -12.15 9.02 -23.35
C TYR A 60 -12.65 7.58 -23.13
N PRO A 61 -11.80 6.55 -23.31
CA PRO A 61 -12.20 5.16 -23.12
C PRO A 61 -12.75 4.90 -21.72
N ALA A 62 -13.86 4.18 -21.62
CA ALA A 62 -14.55 3.94 -20.35
C ALA A 62 -13.68 3.24 -19.29
N ASP A 63 -12.76 2.37 -19.70
CA ASP A 63 -11.81 1.71 -18.80
C ASP A 63 -10.79 2.68 -18.20
N LEU A 64 -10.38 3.69 -18.97
CA LEU A 64 -9.46 4.73 -18.50
C LEU A 64 -10.17 5.75 -17.61
N VAL A 65 -11.44 6.07 -17.89
CA VAL A 65 -12.29 6.88 -16.99
C VAL A 65 -12.37 6.25 -15.60
N ILE A 66 -12.55 4.93 -15.52
CA ILE A 66 -12.61 4.21 -14.24
C ILE A 66 -11.26 4.28 -13.52
N LYS A 67 -10.14 4.12 -14.24
CA LYS A 67 -8.79 4.21 -13.64
C LYS A 67 -8.49 5.61 -13.12
N GLU A 68 -8.90 6.65 -13.85
CA GLU A 68 -8.76 8.03 -13.40
C GLU A 68 -9.58 8.26 -12.12
N ALA A 69 -10.84 7.86 -12.12
CA ALA A 69 -11.69 8.01 -10.94
C ALA A 69 -11.12 7.31 -9.70
N ILE A 70 -10.51 6.12 -9.86
CA ILE A 70 -9.79 5.44 -8.77
C ILE A 70 -8.56 6.24 -8.33
N TYR A 71 -7.79 6.80 -9.27
CA TYR A 71 -6.64 7.62 -8.93
C TYR A 71 -7.07 8.88 -8.16
N ASP A 72 -8.08 9.57 -8.64
CA ASP A 72 -8.64 10.75 -7.98
C ASP A 72 -9.08 10.44 -6.55
N GLU A 73 -9.88 9.38 -6.37
CA GLU A 73 -10.40 8.94 -5.08
C GLU A 73 -9.28 8.62 -4.07
N PHE A 74 -8.21 7.95 -4.49
CA PHE A 74 -7.15 7.50 -3.58
C PHE A 74 -6.00 8.49 -3.41
N ILE A 75 -5.73 9.32 -4.42
CA ILE A 75 -4.53 10.16 -4.48
C ILE A 75 -4.88 11.65 -4.39
N ASN A 76 -5.83 12.13 -5.18
CA ASN A 76 -6.11 13.57 -5.29
C ASN A 76 -7.06 14.06 -4.20
N GLU A 77 -8.08 13.28 -3.84
CA GLU A 77 -9.07 13.66 -2.81
C GLU A 77 -8.53 13.57 -1.38
N LYS A 78 -7.34 12.96 -1.16
CA LYS A 78 -6.62 12.83 0.13
C LYS A 78 -7.54 12.76 1.38
N LEU A 79 -8.45 11.78 1.42
CA LEU A 79 -9.54 11.73 2.41
C LEU A 79 -9.13 11.71 3.91
N TRP A 80 -7.88 11.40 4.27
CA TRP A 80 -7.53 11.05 5.65
C TRP A 80 -6.32 11.78 6.26
N SER A 81 -5.41 12.35 5.46
CA SER A 81 -4.27 13.14 5.96
C SER A 81 -3.65 14.00 4.88
N ASP A 82 -3.56 15.31 5.13
CA ASP A 82 -2.76 16.24 4.32
C ASP A 82 -1.29 16.31 4.75
N ASN A 83 -0.92 15.58 5.80
CA ASN A 83 0.43 15.58 6.36
C ASN A 83 1.25 14.42 5.78
N ASP A 84 2.08 14.74 4.79
CA ASP A 84 2.93 13.77 4.10
C ASP A 84 3.93 13.07 5.05
N PHE A 85 4.42 13.76 6.09
CA PHE A 85 5.34 13.16 7.07
C PHE A 85 4.64 12.11 7.93
N LEU A 86 3.42 12.39 8.38
CA LEU A 86 2.61 11.45 9.17
C LEU A 86 2.27 10.21 8.34
N GLU A 87 1.89 10.41 7.08
CA GLU A 87 1.62 9.35 6.12
C GLU A 87 2.85 8.46 5.88
N ALA A 88 3.99 9.05 5.54
CA ALA A 88 5.24 8.33 5.36
C ALA A 88 5.64 7.57 6.64
N SER A 89 5.41 8.15 7.81
CA SER A 89 5.71 7.52 9.10
C SER A 89 4.83 6.29 9.36
N ILE A 90 3.53 6.35 9.09
CA ILE A 90 2.62 5.20 9.25
C ILE A 90 3.02 4.09 8.28
N CYS A 91 3.27 4.42 7.01
CA CYS A 91 3.77 3.47 6.02
C CYS A 91 5.08 2.80 6.48
N GLY A 92 6.01 3.59 7.03
CA GLY A 92 7.27 3.10 7.60
C GLY A 92 7.06 2.13 8.77
N VAL A 93 6.18 2.47 9.71
CA VAL A 93 5.84 1.58 10.85
C VAL A 93 5.23 0.28 10.38
N LEU A 94 4.31 0.33 9.41
CA LEU A 94 3.67 -0.86 8.84
C LEU A 94 4.69 -1.77 8.15
N LEU A 95 5.58 -1.21 7.33
CA LEU A 95 6.63 -1.99 6.66
C LEU A 95 7.62 -2.61 7.64
N MET A 96 8.16 -1.80 8.57
CA MET A 96 9.15 -2.27 9.54
C MET A 96 8.53 -3.27 10.52
N GLY A 97 7.29 -3.06 10.94
CA GLY A 97 6.53 -4.01 11.76
C GLY A 97 6.34 -5.35 11.06
N THR A 98 5.92 -5.33 9.79
CA THR A 98 5.79 -6.54 8.96
C THR A 98 7.10 -7.31 8.88
N LEU A 99 8.20 -6.63 8.52
CA LEU A 99 9.52 -7.26 8.43
C LEU A 99 9.95 -7.87 9.76
N TYR A 100 9.83 -7.11 10.85
CA TYR A 100 10.23 -7.56 12.19
C TYR A 100 9.49 -8.84 12.62
N PHE A 101 8.16 -8.84 12.54
CA PHE A 101 7.36 -9.97 13.01
C PHE A 101 7.51 -11.21 12.13
N LEU A 102 7.62 -11.04 10.81
CA LEU A 102 7.89 -12.15 9.89
C LEU A 102 9.25 -12.78 10.14
N ILE A 103 10.32 -11.98 10.22
CA ILE A 103 11.69 -12.48 10.47
C ILE A 103 11.78 -13.15 11.84
N SER A 104 11.28 -12.49 12.89
CA SER A 104 11.25 -13.05 14.26
C SER A 104 10.47 -14.37 14.33
N GLY A 105 9.32 -14.43 13.65
CA GLY A 105 8.49 -15.62 13.55
C GLY A 105 9.20 -16.78 12.84
N LEU A 106 9.82 -16.50 11.68
CA LEU A 106 10.57 -17.48 10.91
C LEU A 106 11.78 -18.04 11.68
N ILE A 107 12.59 -17.16 12.29
CA ILE A 107 13.75 -17.58 13.11
C ILE A 107 13.31 -18.51 14.24
N LYS A 108 12.22 -18.19 14.94
CA LYS A 108 11.67 -19.04 16.01
C LYS A 108 11.22 -20.39 15.47
N GLN A 109 10.55 -20.42 14.32
CA GLN A 109 10.09 -21.67 13.70
C GLN A 109 11.26 -22.58 13.33
N PHE A 110 12.31 -22.04 12.70
CA PHE A 110 13.49 -22.83 12.33
C PHE A 110 14.34 -23.30 13.52
N ARG A 111 14.36 -22.55 14.63
CA ARG A 111 15.04 -22.97 15.86
C ARG A 111 14.30 -24.08 16.60
N HIS A 112 12.98 -24.13 16.50
CA HIS A 112 12.16 -25.17 17.13
C HIS A 112 12.15 -26.50 16.36
N ASP A 113 12.52 -26.46 15.07
CA ASP A 113 12.63 -27.64 14.20
C ASP A 113 14.00 -28.33 14.26
N LYS A 114 14.95 -27.77 15.03
CA LYS A 114 16.23 -28.40 15.39
C LYS A 114 16.13 -29.00 16.79
#